data_AF-A0AAE8LXE2-F1
#
_entry.id   AF-A0AAE8LXE2-F1
#
_cell.length_a   1.000
_cell.length_b   1.000
_cell.length_c   1.000
_cell.angle_alpha   90.00
_cell.angle_beta   90.00
_cell.angle_gamma   90.00
#
_symmetry.space_group_name_H-M   'P 1'
#
loop_
_entity.id
_entity.type
_entity.pdbx_description
1 polymer ?
#
loop_
_entity_poly.entity_id
_entity_poly.type
_entity_poly.pdbx_seq_one_letter_code
_entity_poly.pdbx_strand_id
1 'polypeptide(L)'
;MTQWDKIPMHKTREESISEFDQRTKDLQKEYPDVDFKSTVIEPTMNLMFDIKENLTEDERKKHEGLITLMLQNTADPPKAEKYLWEARSCLKPYPDVLKLFDNIYINHKPVPVMLSQLHEAMHPKP
;
A
#
# COMPACT_ATOMS: atom_id res chain seq x y z
N MET A 1 -14.55 -5.16 -9.04
CA MET A 1 -13.31 -4.56 -9.55
C MET A 1 -12.69 -3.76 -8.44
N THR A 2 -11.63 -4.29 -7.84
CA THR A 2 -10.82 -3.55 -6.86
C THR A 2 -9.94 -2.55 -7.61
N GLN A 3 -9.40 -1.54 -6.92
CA GLN A 3 -8.46 -0.58 -7.49
C GLN A 3 -7.18 -1.27 -8.06
N TRP A 4 -6.86 -2.45 -7.55
CA TRP A 4 -5.71 -3.27 -7.95
C TRP A 4 -5.91 -3.98 -9.30
N ASP A 5 -7.16 -4.22 -9.71
CA ASP A 5 -7.50 -4.82 -11.03
C ASP A 5 -7.21 -3.86 -12.21
N LYS A 6 -6.90 -2.59 -11.94
CA LYS A 6 -6.69 -1.54 -12.97
C LYS A 6 -5.23 -1.33 -13.36
N ILE A 7 -4.27 -1.97 -12.68
CA ILE A 7 -2.86 -1.93 -13.11
C ILE A 7 -2.73 -2.90 -14.28
N PRO A 8 -2.39 -2.44 -15.51
CA PRO A 8 -2.40 -3.30 -16.68
C PRO A 8 -1.47 -4.51 -16.47
N MET A 9 -2.01 -5.73 -16.65
CA MET A 9 -1.31 -7.00 -16.40
C MET A 9 -0.01 -7.21 -17.20
N HIS A 10 0.35 -6.29 -18.10
CA HIS A 10 1.48 -6.39 -19.03
C HIS A 10 2.62 -5.40 -18.78
N LYS A 11 2.52 -4.52 -17.77
CA LYS A 11 3.57 -3.53 -17.51
C LYS A 11 4.67 -4.09 -16.62
N THR A 12 5.92 -3.76 -16.93
CA THR A 12 7.06 -4.05 -16.06
C THR A 12 7.03 -3.18 -14.81
N ARG A 13 7.78 -3.59 -13.77
CA ARG A 13 7.96 -2.81 -12.53
C ARG A 13 8.38 -1.37 -12.83
N GLU A 14 9.33 -1.18 -13.73
CA GLU A 14 9.85 0.13 -14.15
C GLU A 14 8.81 0.97 -14.88
N GLU A 15 8.01 0.35 -15.75
CA GLU A 15 6.92 1.03 -16.46
C GLU A 15 5.83 1.50 -15.51
N SER A 16 5.46 0.68 -14.52
CA SER A 16 4.51 1.06 -13.48
C SER A 16 5.03 2.20 -12.60
N ILE A 17 6.31 2.15 -12.19
CA ILE A 17 6.94 3.24 -11.42
C ILE A 17 6.92 4.55 -12.22
N SER A 18 7.36 4.52 -13.48
CA SER A 18 7.42 5.69 -14.35
C SER A 18 6.03 6.31 -14.60
N GLU A 19 5.01 5.47 -14.79
CA GLU A 19 3.64 5.95 -14.96
C GLU A 19 3.10 6.63 -13.69
N PHE A 20 3.32 6.04 -12.51
CA PHE A 20 2.88 6.65 -11.26
C PHE A 20 3.65 7.95 -10.97
N ASP A 21 4.97 7.97 -11.20
CA ASP A 21 5.81 9.17 -11.07
C ASP A 21 5.28 10.32 -11.96
N GLN A 22 4.88 10.01 -13.19
CA GLN A 22 4.25 11.00 -14.07
C GLN A 22 2.90 11.51 -13.55
N ARG A 23 2.07 10.63 -12.99
CA ARG A 23 0.75 11.00 -12.44
C ARG A 23 0.86 11.84 -11.17
N THR A 24 1.95 11.71 -10.41
CA THR A 24 2.19 12.46 -9.17
C THR A 24 3.01 13.74 -9.38
N LYS A 25 3.32 14.12 -10.62
CA LYS A 25 4.13 15.32 -10.90
C LYS A 25 3.57 16.60 -10.29
N ASP A 26 2.25 16.76 -10.28
CA ASP A 26 1.65 17.97 -9.72
C ASP A 26 1.71 17.97 -8.19
N LEU A 27 1.53 16.81 -7.55
CA LEU A 27 1.77 16.64 -6.11
C LEU A 27 3.24 16.92 -5.74
N GLN A 28 4.18 16.47 -6.56
CA GLN A 28 5.61 16.73 -6.38
C GLN A 28 5.96 18.22 -6.44
N LYS A 29 5.23 19.02 -7.25
CA LYS A 29 5.41 20.48 -7.29
C LYS A 29 4.87 21.17 -6.04
N GLU A 30 3.78 20.64 -5.47
CA GLU A 30 3.17 21.18 -4.24
C GLU A 30 4.03 20.91 -3.00
N TYR A 31 4.75 19.79 -2.98
CA TYR A 31 5.65 19.42 -1.88
C TYR A 31 7.06 19.10 -2.43
N PRO A 32 7.83 20.14 -2.83
CA PRO A 32 9.13 19.95 -3.49
C PRO A 32 10.19 19.31 -2.58
N ASP A 33 10.03 19.40 -1.26
CA ASP A 33 10.96 18.84 -0.28
C ASP A 33 10.75 17.32 -0.04
N VAL A 34 9.67 16.74 -0.58
CA VAL A 34 9.34 15.33 -0.44
C VAL A 34 9.71 14.60 -1.72
N ASP A 35 10.65 13.65 -1.65
CA ASP A 35 10.93 12.76 -2.78
C ASP A 35 9.87 11.64 -2.84
N PHE A 36 8.71 11.93 -3.42
CA PHE A 36 7.60 10.96 -3.50
C PHE A 36 7.98 9.70 -4.27
N LYS A 37 8.87 9.83 -5.25
CA LYS A 37 9.27 8.70 -6.09
C LYS A 37 9.97 7.63 -5.26
N SER A 38 11.06 7.99 -4.58
CA SER A 38 11.85 7.02 -3.81
C SER A 38 11.18 6.64 -2.48
N THR A 39 10.39 7.54 -1.88
CA THR A 39 9.83 7.32 -0.55
C THR A 39 8.45 6.65 -0.55
N VAL A 40 7.68 6.80 -1.63
CA VAL A 40 6.29 6.30 -1.70
C VAL A 40 6.08 5.39 -2.91
N ILE A 41 6.40 5.88 -4.12
CA ILE A 41 6.01 5.20 -5.37
C ILE A 41 6.80 3.91 -5.55
N GLU A 42 8.13 3.97 -5.53
CA GLU A 42 8.99 2.80 -5.72
C GLU A 42 8.74 1.71 -4.66
N PRO A 43 8.71 2.01 -3.35
CA PRO A 43 8.39 1.00 -2.33
C PRO A 43 7.02 0.36 -2.55
N THR A 44 6.00 1.15 -2.87
CA THR A 44 4.63 0.64 -3.08
C THR A 44 4.53 -0.24 -4.32
N MET A 45 5.16 0.16 -5.43
CA MET A 45 5.22 -0.66 -6.64
C MET A 45 5.99 -1.96 -6.39
N ASN A 46 7.15 -1.88 -5.74
CA ASN A 46 7.95 -3.05 -5.40
C ASN A 46 7.14 -4.03 -4.55
N LEU A 47 6.46 -3.56 -3.51
CA LEU A 47 5.62 -4.40 -2.67
C LEU A 47 4.53 -5.12 -3.48
N MET A 48 3.85 -4.43 -4.40
CA MET A 48 2.84 -5.06 -5.24
C MET A 48 3.40 -6.15 -6.14
N PHE A 49 4.52 -5.89 -6.80
CA PHE A 49 5.17 -6.89 -7.66
C PHE A 49 5.67 -8.07 -6.83
N ASP A 50 6.31 -7.81 -5.71
CA ASP A 50 6.85 -8.85 -4.84
C ASP A 50 5.72 -9.72 -4.26
N ILE A 51 4.58 -9.14 -3.90
CA ILE A 51 3.38 -9.90 -3.51
C ILE A 51 2.92 -10.79 -4.68
N LYS A 52 2.83 -10.25 -5.89
CA LYS A 52 2.36 -10.98 -7.07
C LYS A 52 3.30 -12.11 -7.48
N GLU A 53 4.61 -11.92 -7.32
CA GLU A 53 5.66 -12.89 -7.66
C GLU A 53 5.76 -14.02 -6.64
N ASN A 54 5.47 -13.75 -5.37
CA ASN A 54 5.68 -14.70 -4.28
C ASN A 54 4.41 -15.43 -3.82
N LEU A 55 3.25 -14.77 -3.84
CA LEU A 55 1.99 -15.35 -3.36
C LEU A 55 1.25 -16.09 -4.48
N THR A 56 0.60 -17.19 -4.12
CA THR A 56 -0.40 -17.81 -4.99
C THR A 56 -1.57 -16.85 -5.25
N GLU A 57 -2.37 -17.13 -6.28
CA GLU A 57 -3.53 -16.29 -6.60
C GLU A 57 -4.52 -16.17 -5.43
N ASP A 58 -4.77 -17.26 -4.70
CA ASP A 58 -5.68 -17.28 -3.57
C ASP A 58 -5.11 -16.51 -2.36
N GLU A 59 -3.82 -16.67 -2.07
CA GLU A 59 -3.14 -15.90 -1.02
C GLU A 59 -3.13 -14.41 -1.34
N ARG A 60 -2.86 -14.06 -2.61
CA ARG A 60 -2.88 -12.68 -3.09
C ARG A 60 -4.26 -12.07 -2.94
N LYS A 61 -5.31 -12.75 -3.43
CA LYS A 61 -6.70 -12.28 -3.30
C LYS A 61 -7.09 -12.09 -1.83
N LYS A 62 -6.67 -13.00 -0.95
CA LYS A 62 -6.89 -12.87 0.48
C LYS A 62 -6.19 -11.64 1.05
N HIS A 63 -4.91 -11.44 0.74
CA HIS A 63 -4.14 -10.27 1.18
C HIS A 63 -4.78 -8.96 0.70
N GLU A 64 -5.07 -8.85 -0.60
CA GLU A 64 -5.70 -7.67 -1.21
C GLU A 64 -7.09 -7.39 -0.62
N GLY A 65 -7.87 -8.43 -0.34
CA GLY A 65 -9.17 -8.33 0.32
C GLY A 65 -9.04 -7.75 1.73
N LEU A 66 -8.06 -8.20 2.51
CA LEU A 66 -7.79 -7.70 3.86
C LEU A 66 -7.32 -6.23 3.84
N ILE A 67 -6.45 -5.85 2.90
CA ILE A 67 -6.05 -4.44 2.72
C ILE A 67 -7.25 -3.57 2.33
N THR A 68 -8.12 -4.07 1.45
CA THR A 68 -9.36 -3.36 1.08
C THR A 68 -10.27 -3.16 2.29
N LEU A 69 -10.45 -4.19 3.11
CA LEU A 69 -11.23 -4.10 4.34
C LEU A 69 -10.60 -3.13 5.35
N MET A 70 -9.29 -3.12 5.50
CA MET A 70 -8.57 -2.14 6.32
C MET A 70 -8.89 -0.71 5.87
N LEU A 71 -8.74 -0.41 4.57
CA LEU A 71 -8.99 0.92 4.01
C LEU A 71 -10.47 1.37 4.17
N GLN A 72 -11.41 0.45 3.99
CA GLN A 72 -12.84 0.72 4.14
C GLN A 72 -13.27 0.97 5.60
N ASN A 73 -12.47 0.52 6.57
CA ASN A 73 -12.80 0.63 7.99
C ASN A 73 -11.86 1.59 8.73
N THR A 74 -11.17 2.51 8.04
CA THR A 74 -10.25 3.48 8.67
C THR A 74 -10.91 4.37 9.74
N ALA A 75 -12.25 4.55 9.68
CA ALA A 75 -13.05 5.23 10.71
C ALA A 75 -13.20 4.44 12.03
N ASP A 76 -12.89 3.15 12.02
CA ASP A 76 -12.92 2.23 13.16
C ASP A 76 -11.51 1.62 13.33
N PRO A 77 -10.59 2.32 14.05
CA PRO A 77 -9.19 1.92 14.11
C PRO A 77 -8.95 0.50 14.64
N PRO A 78 -9.62 0.01 15.70
CA PRO A 78 -9.48 -1.38 16.13
C PRO A 78 -9.82 -2.40 15.04
N LYS A 79 -10.85 -2.13 14.25
CA LYS A 79 -11.28 -3.02 13.16
C LYS A 79 -10.32 -2.96 11.97
N ALA A 80 -9.90 -1.76 11.56
CA ALA A 80 -8.91 -1.59 10.51
C ALA A 80 -7.55 -2.20 10.89
N GLU A 81 -7.12 -2.04 12.13
CA GLU A 81 -5.89 -2.62 12.68
C GLU A 81 -5.93 -4.15 12.63
N LYS A 82 -7.07 -4.76 13.01
CA LYS A 82 -7.24 -6.21 12.88
C LYS A 82 -7.01 -6.68 11.44
N TYR A 83 -7.61 -6.02 10.46
CA TYR A 83 -7.43 -6.38 9.04
C TYR A 83 -5.99 -6.16 8.57
N LEU A 84 -5.30 -5.12 9.04
CA LEU A 84 -3.88 -4.90 8.75
C LEU A 84 -3.01 -6.06 9.27
N TRP A 85 -3.21 -6.48 10.52
CA TRP A 85 -2.44 -7.58 11.11
C TRP A 85 -2.72 -8.94 10.45
N GLU A 86 -3.96 -9.15 10.01
CA GLU A 86 -4.32 -10.33 9.21
C GLU A 86 -3.65 -10.29 7.83
N ALA A 87 -3.64 -9.13 7.15
CA ALA A 87 -2.95 -8.97 5.86
C ALA A 87 -1.45 -9.22 6.02
N ARG A 88 -0.82 -8.63 7.04
CA ARG A 88 0.58 -8.87 7.40
C ARG A 88 0.86 -10.35 7.65
N SER A 89 -0.08 -11.07 8.26
CA SER A 89 0.09 -12.50 8.56
C SER A 89 0.17 -13.38 7.31
N CYS A 90 -0.46 -12.98 6.19
CA CYS A 90 -0.31 -13.63 4.89
C CYS A 90 1.12 -13.56 4.35
N LEU A 91 1.91 -12.58 4.78
CA LEU A 91 3.27 -12.33 4.29
C LEU A 91 4.35 -13.00 5.15
N LYS A 92 4.00 -13.62 6.29
CA LYS A 92 4.97 -14.28 7.19
C LYS A 92 5.91 -15.30 6.51
N PRO A 93 5.47 -16.10 5.53
CA PRO A 93 6.37 -17.00 4.81
C PRO A 93 7.40 -16.29 3.91
N TYR A 94 7.20 -15.00 3.63
CA TYR A 94 7.98 -14.20 2.67
C TYR A 94 8.66 -13.02 3.39
N PRO A 95 9.80 -13.25 4.07
CA PRO A 95 10.38 -12.29 5.00
C PRO A 95 10.77 -10.96 4.36
N ASP A 96 11.24 -10.97 3.10
CA ASP A 96 11.61 -9.74 2.39
C ASP A 96 10.37 -8.90 2.03
N VAL A 97 9.29 -9.56 1.58
CA VAL A 97 8.00 -8.92 1.28
C VAL A 97 7.37 -8.37 2.56
N LEU A 98 7.42 -9.15 3.65
CA LEU A 98 6.95 -8.72 4.97
C LEU A 98 7.71 -7.50 5.48
N LYS A 99 9.04 -7.47 5.32
CA LYS A 99 9.86 -6.33 5.72
C LYS A 99 9.48 -5.07 4.95
N LEU A 100 9.28 -5.19 3.63
CA LEU A 100 8.84 -4.07 2.81
C LEU A 100 7.44 -3.59 3.20
N PHE A 101 6.52 -4.52 3.48
CA PHE A 101 5.19 -4.21 4.00
C PHE A 101 5.26 -3.43 5.32
N ASP A 102 6.05 -3.90 6.28
CA ASP A 102 6.21 -3.26 7.58
C ASP A 102 6.81 -1.85 7.44
N ASN A 103 7.80 -1.68 6.56
CA ASN A 103 8.40 -0.38 6.29
C ASN A 103 7.40 0.63 5.71
N ILE A 104 6.46 0.18 4.86
CA ILE A 104 5.47 1.04 4.21
C ILE A 104 4.32 1.36 5.18
N TYR A 105 3.72 0.35 5.79
CA TYR A 105 2.49 0.54 6.57
C TYR A 105 2.72 0.83 8.05
N ILE A 106 3.74 0.24 8.67
CA ILE A 106 3.99 0.45 10.10
C ILE A 106 4.97 1.62 10.26
N ASN A 107 6.02 1.69 9.43
CA ASN A 107 6.96 2.81 9.33
C ASN A 107 7.42 3.37 10.70
N HIS A 108 7.73 2.46 11.62
CA HIS A 108 8.10 2.75 13.02
C HIS A 108 7.10 3.60 13.84
N LYS A 109 5.86 3.74 13.36
CA LYS A 109 4.76 4.44 14.04
C LYS A 109 3.77 3.44 14.64
N PRO A 110 3.05 3.82 15.70
CA PRO A 110 1.92 3.01 16.17
C PRO A 110 0.87 2.87 15.07
N VAL A 111 0.40 1.65 14.81
CA VAL A 111 -0.62 1.37 13.78
C VAL A 111 -1.87 2.23 13.93
N PRO A 112 -2.43 2.47 15.14
CA PRO A 112 -3.58 3.35 15.29
C PRO A 112 -3.34 4.78 14.78
N VAL A 113 -2.13 5.32 14.98
CA VAL A 113 -1.75 6.66 14.51
C VAL A 113 -1.71 6.70 12.99
N MET A 114 -1.11 5.69 12.35
CA MET A 114 -1.10 5.57 10.89
C MET A 114 -2.52 5.47 10.32
N LEU A 115 -3.39 4.67 10.93
CA LEU A 115 -4.77 4.48 10.47
C LEU A 115 -5.59 5.77 10.58
N SER A 116 -5.41 6.55 11.64
CA SER A 116 -6.05 7.87 11.76
C SER A 116 -5.56 8.84 10.69
N GLN A 117 -4.25 8.90 10.43
CA GLN A 117 -3.69 9.74 9.35
C GLN A 117 -4.23 9.34 7.98
N LEU A 118 -4.36 8.04 7.74
CA LEU A 118 -4.93 7.52 6.50
C LEU A 118 -6.42 7.89 6.35
N HIS A 119 -7.19 7.81 7.44
CA HIS A 119 -8.58 8.24 7.46
C HIS A 119 -8.72 9.73 7.09
N GLU A 120 -7.91 10.60 7.71
CA GLU A 120 -7.91 12.04 7.43
C GLU A 120 -7.51 12.37 5.99
N ALA A 121 -6.53 11.66 5.44
CA ALA A 121 -6.09 11.84 4.05
C ALA A 121 -7.15 11.40 3.03
N MET A 122 -7.92 10.33 3.34
CA MET A 122 -9.00 9.83 2.47
C MET A 122 -10.29 10.64 2.58
N HIS A 123 -10.50 11.31 3.71
CA HIS A 123 -11.68 12.11 3.99
C HIS A 123 -11.26 13.51 4.49
N PRO A 124 -10.63 14.32 3.61
CA PRO A 124 -10.20 15.64 3.98
C PRO A 124 -11.42 16.44 4.47
N LYS A 125 -11.28 17.07 5.63
CA LYS A 125 -12.33 17.96 6.15
C LYS A 125 -12.56 19.08 5.11
N PRO A 126 -13.84 19.46 4.87
CA PRO A 126 -14.19 20.50 3.91
C PRO A 126 -13.56 21.86 4.23
#